data_AF-A0A6P0MTV5-F1
#
_entry.id   AF-A0A6P0MTV5-F1
#
_cell.length_a   1.000
_cell.length_b   1.000
_cell.length_c   1.000
_cell.angle_alpha   90.00
_cell.angle_beta   90.00
_cell.angle_gamma   90.00
#
_symmetry.space_group_name_H-M   'P 1'
#
loop_
_entity.id
_entity.type
_entity.pdbx_description
1 polymer ?
#
loop_
_entity_poly.entity_id
_entity_poly.type
_entity_poly.pdbx_seq_one_letter_code
_entity_poly.pdbx_strand_id
1 'polypeptide(L)'
;MKDYSIDYEYNTLDFYKKNHGLQLYYNWEGEIAWIEEPGKPKEKLFSIIGMNATKVLVKPHPEYGEVGYRLNREIGLFCHPETKEILHYWKPKGSSQEVPVVHITNRMVQGSVRPRKIVIPKNSGYVTKVNEIPLEYPHPLAGDSKYQDYCPGETFKGVE
;
A
#
# COMPACT_ATOMS: atom_id res chain seq x y z
N MET A 1 -16.98 20.97 4.88
CA MET A 1 -16.94 20.00 3.76
C MET A 1 -15.90 20.51 2.77
N LYS A 2 -14.98 19.68 2.28
CA LYS A 2 -14.04 20.12 1.23
C LYS A 2 -14.85 20.34 -0.05
N ASP A 3 -14.65 21.49 -0.68
CA ASP A 3 -15.25 21.82 -1.97
C ASP A 3 -14.55 21.01 -3.07
N TYR A 4 -15.29 20.12 -3.73
CA TYR A 4 -14.80 19.29 -4.84
C TYR A 4 -15.47 19.69 -6.18
N SER A 5 -15.99 20.92 -6.28
CA SER A 5 -16.72 21.40 -7.48
C SER A 5 -15.85 21.51 -8.73
N ILE A 6 -14.53 21.56 -8.57
CA ILE A 6 -13.54 21.63 -9.64
C ILE A 6 -12.56 20.45 -9.56
N ASP A 7 -11.88 20.18 -10.68
CA ASP A 7 -10.77 19.24 -10.68
C ASP A 7 -9.65 19.77 -9.78
N TYR A 8 -9.09 18.88 -8.97
CA TYR A 8 -7.98 19.22 -8.09
C TYR A 8 -6.69 18.60 -8.62
N GLU A 9 -5.79 19.46 -9.10
CA GLU A 9 -4.46 19.04 -9.48
C GLU A 9 -3.53 18.95 -8.26
N TYR A 10 -2.83 17.83 -8.17
CA TYR A 10 -1.90 17.54 -7.10
C TYR A 10 -0.57 17.06 -7.66
N ASN A 11 0.51 17.74 -7.31
CA ASN A 11 1.86 17.28 -7.57
C ASN A 11 2.43 16.64 -6.30
N THR A 12 2.85 15.39 -6.42
CA THR A 12 3.49 14.65 -5.33
C THR A 12 4.74 15.36 -4.81
N LEU A 13 5.62 15.90 -5.67
CA LEU A 13 6.86 16.54 -5.22
C LEU A 13 6.58 17.81 -4.40
N ASP A 14 5.58 18.61 -4.76
CA ASP A 14 5.22 19.83 -4.05
C ASP A 14 4.77 19.53 -2.61
N PHE A 15 4.06 18.41 -2.41
CA PHE A 15 3.73 17.92 -1.07
C PHE A 15 4.99 17.59 -0.25
N TYR A 16 5.95 16.90 -0.85
CA TYR A 16 7.19 16.54 -0.15
C TYR A 16 8.05 17.77 0.15
N LYS A 17 8.10 18.76 -0.75
CA LYS A 17 8.79 20.04 -0.52
C LYS A 17 8.15 20.81 0.62
N LYS A 18 6.82 20.96 0.60
CA LYS A 18 6.07 21.65 1.66
C LYS A 18 6.26 21.03 3.04
N ASN A 19 6.36 19.70 3.11
CA ASN A 19 6.45 18.95 4.36
C ASN A 19 7.86 18.43 4.66
N HIS A 20 8.88 18.94 3.98
CA HIS A 20 10.25 18.46 4.14
C HIS A 20 10.70 18.57 5.61
N GLY A 21 11.27 17.48 6.14
CA GLY A 21 11.76 17.43 7.51
C GLY A 21 10.65 17.24 8.57
N LEU A 22 9.37 17.25 8.20
CA LEU A 22 8.28 17.06 9.14
C LEU A 22 7.98 15.58 9.40
N GLN A 23 7.45 15.33 10.60
CA GLN A 23 6.82 14.07 10.97
C GLN A 23 5.30 14.23 10.80
N LEU A 24 4.71 13.44 9.92
CA LEU A 24 3.27 13.44 9.66
C LEU A 24 2.64 12.20 10.29
N TYR A 25 1.46 12.39 10.88
CA TYR A 25 0.62 11.33 11.39
C TYR A 25 -0.70 11.36 10.62
N TYR A 26 -1.14 10.21 10.13
CA TYR A 26 -2.41 10.10 9.42
C TYR A 26 -3.00 8.72 9.63
N ASN A 27 -4.32 8.68 9.72
CA ASN A 27 -5.11 7.46 9.72
C ASN A 27 -5.77 7.26 8.35
N TRP A 28 -6.15 6.02 8.09
CA TRP A 28 -6.89 5.63 6.91
C TRP A 28 -7.80 4.45 7.23
N GLU A 29 -8.84 4.31 6.42
CA GLU A 29 -9.77 3.19 6.48
C GLU A 29 -10.13 2.76 5.07
N GLY A 30 -10.60 1.52 4.93
CA GLY A 30 -10.99 0.99 3.64
C GLY A 30 -11.64 -0.38 3.73
N GLU A 31 -11.93 -0.91 2.54
CA GLU A 31 -12.52 -2.23 2.38
C GLU A 31 -11.67 -3.06 1.43
N ILE A 32 -11.40 -4.31 1.83
CA ILE A 32 -10.65 -5.27 1.05
C ILE A 32 -11.64 -6.26 0.47
N ALA A 33 -11.53 -6.48 -0.82
CA ALA A 33 -12.41 -7.39 -1.51
C ALA A 33 -11.68 -8.12 -2.62
N TRP A 34 -12.27 -9.22 -3.02
CA TRP A 34 -11.76 -10.15 -4.00
C TRP A 34 -12.75 -10.31 -5.16
N ILE A 35 -12.23 -10.60 -6.35
CA ILE A 35 -13.00 -11.01 -7.52
C ILE A 35 -12.30 -12.24 -8.06
N GLU A 36 -13.00 -13.36 -8.13
CA GLU A 36 -12.44 -14.65 -8.56
C GLU A 36 -12.02 -14.63 -10.04
N GLU A 37 -12.89 -14.13 -10.90
CA GLU A 37 -12.65 -13.98 -12.33
C GLU A 37 -13.38 -12.75 -12.90
N PRO A 38 -12.94 -12.18 -14.04
CA PRO A 38 -13.57 -11.02 -14.65
C PRO A 38 -15.09 -11.20 -14.82
N GLY A 39 -15.86 -10.22 -14.37
CA GLY A 39 -17.33 -10.21 -14.48
C GLY A 39 -18.08 -10.84 -13.30
N LYS A 40 -17.39 -11.49 -12.35
CA LYS A 40 -18.03 -11.94 -11.09
C LYS A 40 -18.26 -10.78 -10.12
N PRO A 41 -19.24 -10.91 -9.21
CA PRO A 41 -19.42 -9.96 -8.12
C PRO A 41 -18.17 -9.86 -7.24
N LYS A 42 -17.89 -8.65 -6.78
CA LYS A 42 -16.84 -8.37 -5.79
C LYS A 42 -17.27 -8.89 -4.42
N GLU A 43 -16.49 -9.80 -3.84
CA GLU A 43 -16.70 -10.32 -2.50
C GLU A 43 -15.88 -9.52 -1.49
N LYS A 44 -16.56 -8.85 -0.57
CA LYS A 44 -15.90 -8.14 0.53
C LYS A 44 -15.35 -9.14 1.53
N LEU A 45 -14.04 -9.11 1.73
CA LEU A 45 -13.35 -9.99 2.67
C LEU A 45 -13.21 -9.33 4.04
N PHE A 46 -12.72 -8.09 4.07
CA PHE A 46 -12.38 -7.40 5.31
C PHE A 46 -12.73 -5.92 5.24
N SER A 47 -12.96 -5.33 6.39
CA SER A 47 -12.70 -3.91 6.59
C SER A 47 -11.26 -3.75 7.03
N ILE A 48 -10.66 -2.59 6.80
CA ILE A 48 -9.32 -2.30 7.29
C ILE A 48 -9.25 -0.88 7.82
N ILE A 49 -8.56 -0.71 8.94
CA ILE A 49 -8.18 0.59 9.48
C ILE A 49 -6.68 0.60 9.70
N GLY A 50 -6.07 1.78 9.62
CA GLY A 50 -4.65 1.90 9.84
C GLY A 50 -4.21 3.30 10.16
N MET A 51 -2.96 3.38 10.58
CA MET A 51 -2.30 4.63 10.90
C MET A 51 -0.82 4.56 10.53
N ASN A 52 -0.30 5.71 10.13
CA ASN A 52 1.09 5.88 9.79
C ASN A 52 1.71 7.03 10.57
N ALA A 53 2.97 6.83 10.94
CA ALA A 53 3.87 7.89 11.37
C ALA A 53 4.98 8.00 10.31
N THR A 54 4.88 8.99 9.43
CA THR A 54 5.80 9.20 8.31
C THR A 54 6.71 10.40 8.49
N LYS A 55 8.03 10.20 8.48
CA LYS A 55 9.00 11.27 8.24
C LYS A 55 9.13 11.53 6.75
N VAL A 56 8.96 12.78 6.35
CA VAL A 56 8.94 13.23 4.96
C VAL A 56 10.25 13.96 4.63
N LEU A 57 10.88 13.59 3.52
CA LEU A 57 12.14 14.16 3.06
C LEU A 57 12.08 14.44 1.55
N VAL A 58 12.95 15.32 1.09
CA VAL A 58 13.26 15.54 -0.32
C VAL A 58 14.70 15.10 -0.49
N LYS A 59 14.98 14.33 -1.54
CA LYS A 59 16.32 13.83 -1.83
C LYS A 59 16.68 14.12 -3.28
N PRO A 60 17.97 14.34 -3.57
CA PRO A 60 18.43 14.39 -4.96
C PRO A 60 18.19 13.05 -5.65
N HIS A 61 17.90 13.09 -6.94
CA HIS A 61 17.69 11.91 -7.78
C HIS A 61 18.30 12.11 -9.16
N PRO A 62 19.04 11.13 -9.71
CA PRO A 62 19.77 11.30 -10.96
C PRO A 62 18.86 11.60 -12.16
N GLU A 63 17.67 11.00 -12.21
CA GLU A 63 16.74 11.16 -13.34
C GLU A 63 15.79 12.37 -13.20
N TYR A 64 15.41 12.72 -11.97
CA TYR A 64 14.31 13.67 -11.72
C TYR A 64 14.78 14.98 -11.08
N GLY A 65 16.09 15.11 -10.82
CA GLY A 65 16.67 16.17 -9.99
C GLY A 65 16.36 15.97 -8.51
N GLU A 66 15.07 15.94 -8.15
CA GLU A 66 14.58 15.74 -6.79
C GLU A 66 13.42 14.73 -6.76
N VAL A 67 13.34 13.95 -5.68
CA VAL A 67 12.23 13.05 -5.39
C VAL A 67 11.75 13.24 -3.96
N GLY A 68 10.48 12.93 -3.73
CA GLY A 68 9.98 12.70 -2.39
C GLY A 68 10.58 11.42 -1.81
N TYR A 69 10.89 11.42 -0.52
CA TYR A 69 11.36 10.22 0.19
C TYR A 69 10.64 10.11 1.53
N ARG A 70 10.15 8.91 1.85
CA ARG A 70 9.43 8.66 3.10
C ARG A 70 10.13 7.60 3.94
N LEU A 71 10.11 7.80 5.25
CA LEU A 71 10.42 6.79 6.26
C LEU A 71 9.19 6.64 7.14
N ASN A 72 8.57 5.47 7.15
CA ASN A 72 7.25 5.27 7.70
C ASN A 72 7.22 4.15 8.72
N ARG A 73 6.46 4.33 9.80
CA ARG A 73 5.99 3.24 10.68
C ARG A 73 4.50 3.06 10.46
N GLU A 74 4.05 1.83 10.42
CA GLU A 74 2.68 1.51 10.01
C GLU A 74 2.06 0.47 10.93
N ILE A 75 0.82 0.74 11.30
CA ILE A 75 -0.09 -0.25 11.84
C ILE A 75 -1.32 -0.33 10.94
N GLY A 76 -1.76 -1.53 10.61
CA GLY A 76 -2.97 -1.81 9.85
C GLY A 76 -3.68 -3.02 10.44
N LEU A 77 -4.95 -2.85 10.80
CA LEU A 77 -5.77 -3.86 11.46
C LEU A 77 -6.87 -4.32 10.51
N PHE A 78 -6.90 -5.62 10.25
CA PHE A 78 -7.97 -6.27 9.51
C PHE A 78 -9.15 -6.49 10.44
N CYS A 79 -10.32 -6.07 10.00
CA CYS A 79 -11.55 -6.06 10.77
C CYS A 79 -12.67 -6.82 10.05
N HIS A 80 -13.65 -7.25 10.82
CA HIS A 80 -14.84 -7.92 10.29
C HIS A 80 -15.53 -6.98 9.26
N PRO A 81 -15.99 -7.50 8.12
CA PRO A 81 -16.55 -6.68 7.05
C PRO A 81 -17.81 -5.91 7.48
N GLU A 82 -18.61 -6.47 8.38
CA GLU A 82 -19.87 -5.88 8.87
C GLU A 82 -19.71 -5.18 10.23
N THR A 83 -19.36 -5.91 11.29
CA THR A 83 -19.24 -5.37 12.66
C THR A 83 -18.07 -4.41 12.88
N LYS A 84 -17.08 -4.39 11.98
CA LYS A 84 -15.84 -3.59 12.07
C LYS A 84 -14.94 -3.92 13.28
N GLU A 85 -15.21 -4.99 14.03
CA GLU A 85 -14.35 -5.48 15.11
C GLU A 85 -13.04 -6.07 14.55
N ILE A 86 -11.94 -5.97 15.32
CA ILE A 86 -10.63 -6.49 14.93
C ILE A 86 -10.70 -8.02 14.84
N LEU A 87 -10.22 -8.60 13.74
CA LEU A 87 -10.22 -10.05 13.53
C LEU A 87 -8.96 -10.69 14.09
N HIS A 88 -9.12 -11.72 14.90
CA HIS A 88 -8.02 -12.61 15.29
C HIS A 88 -7.93 -13.86 14.40
N TYR A 89 -9.08 -14.32 13.90
CA TYR A 89 -9.21 -15.44 13.00
C TYR A 89 -10.16 -15.08 11.87
N TRP A 90 -9.95 -15.70 10.72
CA TRP A 90 -10.81 -15.58 9.55
C TRP A 90 -11.14 -16.96 9.00
N LYS A 91 -12.38 -17.16 8.59
CA LYS A 91 -12.82 -18.37 7.91
C LYS A 91 -13.04 -18.06 6.42
N PRO A 92 -12.15 -18.54 5.53
CA PRO A 92 -12.38 -18.43 4.10
C PRO A 92 -13.68 -19.12 3.71
N LYS A 93 -14.42 -18.55 2.77
CA LYS A 93 -15.64 -19.15 2.24
C LYS A 93 -15.31 -20.52 1.62
N GLY A 94 -16.08 -21.55 1.99
CA GLY A 94 -15.84 -22.93 1.55
C GLY A 94 -14.76 -23.68 2.34
N SER A 95 -14.04 -23.04 3.26
CA SER A 95 -13.13 -23.71 4.19
C SER A 95 -13.88 -24.17 5.44
N SER A 96 -13.55 -25.35 5.96
CA SER A 96 -13.96 -25.79 7.31
C SER A 96 -13.04 -25.25 8.41
N GLN A 97 -11.84 -24.80 8.04
CA GLN A 97 -10.79 -24.35 8.95
C GLN A 97 -10.72 -22.82 9.02
N GLU A 98 -10.58 -22.30 10.24
CA GLU A 98 -10.21 -20.92 10.51
C GLU A 98 -8.70 -20.74 10.43
N VAL A 99 -8.27 -19.60 9.89
CA VAL A 99 -6.86 -19.21 9.81
C VAL A 99 -6.61 -17.98 10.68
N PRO A 100 -5.48 -17.91 11.40
CA PRO A 100 -5.14 -16.73 12.17
C PRO A 100 -4.90 -15.55 11.24
N VAL A 101 -5.36 -14.37 11.66
CA VAL A 101 -5.15 -13.12 10.92
C VAL A 101 -3.87 -12.46 11.40
N VAL A 102 -2.97 -12.18 10.45
CA VAL A 102 -1.74 -11.42 10.72
C VAL A 102 -1.98 -9.96 10.32
N HIS A 103 -1.97 -9.07 11.31
CA HIS A 103 -2.08 -7.64 11.10
C HIS A 103 -0.78 -7.02 10.57
N ILE A 104 -0.88 -5.82 10.00
CA ILE A 104 0.27 -5.07 9.52
C ILE A 104 0.88 -4.32 10.71
N THR A 105 2.15 -4.59 11.01
CA THR A 105 2.91 -3.88 12.05
C THR A 105 4.33 -3.56 11.55
N ASN A 106 4.43 -2.80 10.47
CA ASN A 106 5.73 -2.49 9.87
C ASN A 106 6.49 -1.46 10.70
N ARG A 107 7.64 -1.88 11.23
CA ARG A 107 8.52 -1.01 12.01
C ARG A 107 9.20 0.07 11.16
N MET A 108 9.54 -0.23 9.91
CA MET A 108 10.15 0.72 8.99
C MET A 108 9.80 0.34 7.54
N VAL A 109 9.12 1.25 6.85
CA VAL A 109 8.87 1.21 5.41
C VAL A 109 9.50 2.43 4.80
N GLN A 110 10.31 2.25 3.77
CA GLN A 110 11.00 3.36 3.10
C GLN A 110 10.79 3.31 1.60
N GLY A 111 10.78 4.47 0.96
CA GLY A 111 10.65 4.52 -0.49
C GLY A 111 10.80 5.93 -1.03
N SER A 112 11.34 6.02 -2.25
CA SER A 112 11.26 7.22 -3.08
C SER A 112 9.93 7.25 -3.82
N VAL A 113 9.35 8.44 -3.94
CA VAL A 113 8.15 8.69 -4.72
C VAL A 113 8.54 9.58 -5.88
N ARG A 114 8.40 9.04 -7.09
CA ARG A 114 8.67 9.77 -8.33
C ARG A 114 7.70 10.95 -8.45
N PRO A 115 8.17 12.14 -8.86
CA PRO A 115 7.31 13.27 -9.16
C PRO A 115 6.25 12.86 -10.18
N ARG A 116 5.00 13.13 -9.84
CA ARG A 116 3.84 12.84 -10.68
C ARG A 116 2.74 13.85 -10.37
N LYS A 117 2.11 14.33 -11.44
CA LYS A 117 0.84 15.06 -11.39
C LYS A 117 -0.32 14.07 -11.35
N ILE A 118 -1.23 14.29 -10.41
CA ILE A 118 -2.45 13.52 -10.20
C ILE A 118 -3.61 14.51 -10.31
N VAL A 119 -4.63 14.16 -11.08
CA VAL A 119 -5.88 14.92 -11.15
C VAL A 119 -6.92 14.15 -10.35
N ILE A 120 -7.47 14.76 -9.31
CA ILE A 120 -8.64 14.25 -8.60
C ILE A 120 -9.87 14.84 -9.30
N PRO A 121 -10.72 14.00 -9.92
CA PRO A 121 -11.86 14.50 -10.67
C PRO A 121 -12.87 15.25 -9.78
N LYS A 122 -13.47 16.30 -10.33
CA LYS A 122 -14.57 17.03 -9.70
C LYS A 122 -15.66 16.06 -9.22
N ASN A 123 -16.24 16.37 -8.06
CA ASN A 123 -17.29 15.61 -7.39
C ASN A 123 -16.92 14.17 -6.99
N SER A 124 -15.68 13.70 -7.21
CA SER A 124 -15.27 12.36 -6.80
C SER A 124 -14.68 12.36 -5.39
N GLY A 125 -13.72 13.27 -5.13
CA GLY A 125 -12.91 13.24 -3.89
C GLY A 125 -11.95 12.05 -3.79
N TYR A 126 -11.93 11.15 -4.80
CA TYR A 126 -11.10 9.95 -4.85
C TYR A 126 -10.36 9.82 -6.18
N VAL A 127 -9.32 8.99 -6.19
CA VAL A 127 -8.63 8.55 -7.41
C VAL A 127 -8.61 7.03 -7.45
N THR A 128 -8.87 6.45 -8.62
CA THR A 128 -8.76 5.01 -8.84
C THR A 128 -7.41 4.70 -9.46
N LYS A 129 -6.68 3.74 -8.87
CA LYS A 129 -5.39 3.27 -9.40
C LYS A 129 -5.44 1.76 -9.56
N VAL A 130 -5.10 1.29 -10.76
CA VAL A 130 -4.86 -0.12 -11.05
C VAL A 130 -3.36 -0.37 -10.96
N ASN A 131 -2.96 -1.42 -10.25
CA ASN A 131 -1.58 -1.90 -10.24
C ASN A 131 -1.61 -3.39 -10.55
N GLU A 132 -0.77 -3.81 -11.49
CA GLU A 132 -0.53 -5.22 -11.78
C GLU A 132 0.74 -5.63 -11.06
N ILE A 133 0.65 -6.68 -10.26
CA ILE A 133 1.78 -7.23 -9.49
C ILE A 133 2.08 -8.60 -10.10
N PRO A 134 3.24 -8.77 -10.76
CA PRO A 134 3.65 -10.08 -11.25
C PRO A 134 3.75 -11.08 -10.09
N LEU A 135 3.18 -12.27 -10.28
CA LEU A 135 3.34 -13.37 -9.32
C LEU A 135 4.72 -14.02 -9.42
N GLU A 136 5.48 -13.72 -10.47
CA GLU A 136 6.86 -14.16 -10.64
C GLU A 136 7.74 -12.98 -11.02
N TYR A 137 8.87 -12.81 -10.34
CA TYR A 137 9.85 -11.78 -10.66
C TYR A 137 11.27 -12.21 -10.28
N PRO A 138 12.33 -11.63 -10.89
CA PRO A 138 13.71 -11.98 -10.59
C PRO A 138 14.01 -11.77 -9.11
N HIS A 139 14.66 -12.76 -8.49
CA HIS A 139 15.09 -12.66 -7.10
C HIS A 139 16.28 -11.68 -7.04
N PRO A 140 16.14 -10.51 -6.38
CA PRO A 140 17.13 -9.44 -6.47
C PRO A 140 18.49 -9.81 -5.87
N LEU A 141 18.54 -10.85 -5.04
CA LEU A 141 19.74 -11.35 -4.37
C LEU A 141 20.32 -12.63 -4.99
N ALA A 142 19.67 -13.24 -6.00
CA ALA A 142 20.11 -14.55 -6.50
C ALA A 142 21.51 -14.53 -7.13
N GLY A 143 21.96 -13.37 -7.65
CA GLY A 143 23.30 -13.21 -8.21
C GLY A 143 24.42 -12.99 -7.18
N ASP A 144 24.09 -12.85 -5.89
CA ASP A 144 25.08 -12.60 -4.83
C ASP A 144 25.25 -13.85 -3.95
N SER A 145 26.41 -14.50 -4.10
CA SER A 145 26.80 -15.71 -3.37
C SER A 145 26.64 -15.60 -1.85
N LYS A 146 26.71 -14.40 -1.27
CA LYS A 146 26.51 -14.18 0.17
C LYS A 146 25.10 -14.53 0.64
N TYR A 147 24.10 -14.45 -0.24
CA TYR A 147 22.70 -14.67 0.10
C TYR A 147 22.15 -15.99 -0.44
N GLN A 148 23.00 -16.88 -0.94
CA GLN A 148 22.58 -18.13 -1.58
C GLN A 148 21.69 -18.99 -0.66
N ASP A 149 22.01 -19.09 0.63
CA ASP A 149 21.23 -19.84 1.63
C ASP A 149 19.81 -19.27 1.85
N TYR A 150 19.58 -18.02 1.45
CA TYR A 150 18.30 -17.31 1.59
C TYR A 150 17.59 -17.10 0.24
N CYS A 151 18.16 -17.61 -0.86
CA CYS A 151 17.60 -17.50 -2.20
C CYS A 151 17.11 -18.89 -2.64
N PRO A 152 15.80 -19.19 -2.60
CA PRO A 152 15.28 -20.49 -3.03
C PRO A 152 15.45 -20.74 -4.54
N GLY A 153 15.80 -19.71 -5.31
CA GLY A 153 16.11 -19.80 -6.74
C GLY A 153 16.36 -18.43 -7.37
N GLU A 154 16.47 -18.41 -8.70
CA GLU A 154 16.68 -17.19 -9.50
C GLU A 154 15.45 -16.28 -9.54
N THR A 155 14.27 -16.82 -9.26
CA THR A 155 13.00 -16.10 -9.28
C THR A 155 12.26 -16.28 -7.96
N PHE A 156 11.59 -15.21 -7.51
CA PHE A 156 10.58 -15.29 -6.48
C PHE A 156 9.26 -15.71 -7.10
N LYS A 157 8.54 -16.63 -6.45
CA LYS A 157 7.19 -17.05 -6.83
C LYS A 157 6.21 -16.71 -5.70
N GLY A 158 5.19 -15.92 -6.01
CA GLY A 158 4.16 -15.49 -5.08
C GLY A 158 3.02 -16.49 -4.88
N VAL A 159 3.12 -17.68 -5.47
CA VAL A 159 2.15 -18.79 -5.40
C VAL A 159 2.89 -20.09 -5.14
N GLU A 160 3.31 -20.32 -3.91
CA GLU A 160 3.78 -21.63 -3.43
C GLU A 160 3.07 -21.99 -2.12
#